data_AF-A0A7K9NCU2-F1
#
_entry.id   AF-A0A7K9NCU2-F1
#
_cell.length_a   1.000
_cell.length_b   1.000
_cell.length_c   1.000
_cell.angle_alpha   90.00
_cell.angle_beta   90.00
_cell.angle_gamma   90.00
#
_symmetry.space_group_name_H-M   'P 1'
#
loop_
_entity.id
_entity.type
_entity.pdbx_description
1 polymer ?
#
loop_
_entity_poly.entity_id
_entity_poly.type
_entity_poly.pdbx_seq_one_letter_code
_entity_poly.pdbx_strand_id
1 'polypeptide(L)'
;VKEAGRDFTYFIVVLVGIGVTGGLFYVIFKELFSSSSPSKIYGDALEKCRSHPEIIGVFGDSIKGYGEATRRGRRQHVSHIEYVKDGLKHMRLKFYIEGTESGKQGTVHVEVKENLETGRFEVRYIFVDVETYPRRTIVIEDNR
;
A
#
# COMPACT_ATOMS: atom_id res chain seq x y z
N VAL A 1 55.06 -5.44 20.82
CA VAL A 1 54.26 -4.18 20.73
C VAL A 1 53.84 -3.76 19.30
N LYS A 2 54.39 -4.32 18.21
CA LYS A 2 54.01 -3.90 16.82
C LYS A 2 52.70 -4.48 16.27
N GLU A 3 52.13 -5.51 16.90
CA GLU A 3 50.90 -6.17 16.41
C GLU A 3 49.62 -5.48 16.90
N ALA A 4 49.58 -5.03 18.16
CA ALA A 4 48.39 -4.38 18.75
C ALA A 4 47.92 -3.12 18.00
N GLY A 5 48.83 -2.37 17.37
CA GLY A 5 48.47 -1.17 16.58
C GLY A 5 47.78 -1.50 15.25
N ARG A 6 48.08 -2.66 14.64
CA ARG A 6 47.44 -3.11 13.40
C ARG A 6 46.02 -3.60 13.67
N ASP A 7 45.82 -4.36 14.73
CA ASP A 7 44.49 -4.86 15.13
C ASP A 7 43.54 -3.71 15.49
N PHE A 8 44.04 -2.69 16.17
CA PHE A 8 43.26 -1.47 16.47
C PHE A 8 42.85 -0.72 15.18
N THR A 9 43.73 -0.66 14.18
CA THR A 9 43.43 -0.03 12.89
C THR A 9 42.36 -0.82 12.13
N TYR A 10 42.46 -2.15 12.09
CA TYR A 10 41.43 -3.00 11.47
C TYR A 10 40.08 -2.87 12.18
N PHE A 11 40.08 -2.79 13.52
CA PHE A 11 38.86 -2.59 14.30
C PHE A 11 38.16 -1.26 13.98
N ILE A 12 38.90 -0.16 13.84
CA ILE A 12 38.35 1.14 13.41
C ILE A 12 37.75 1.04 12.02
N VAL A 13 38.45 0.42 11.06
CA VAL A 13 37.95 0.27 9.69
C VAL A 13 36.65 -0.53 9.66
N VAL A 14 36.54 -1.60 10.46
CA VAL A 14 35.30 -2.39 10.59
C VAL A 14 34.16 -1.57 11.19
N LEU A 15 34.40 -0.78 12.24
CA LEU A 15 33.38 0.08 12.83
C LEU A 15 32.87 1.14 11.86
N VAL A 16 33.78 1.77 11.10
CA VAL A 16 33.40 2.73 10.05
C VAL A 16 32.57 2.04 8.97
N GLY A 17 32.97 0.83 8.54
CA GLY A 17 32.22 0.05 7.56
C GLY A 17 30.79 -0.28 8.02
N ILE A 18 30.62 -0.69 9.28
CA ILE A 18 29.30 -0.96 9.88
C ILE A 18 28.49 0.33 10.00
N GLY A 19 29.12 1.44 10.40
CA GLY A 19 28.45 2.74 10.50
C GLY A 19 27.92 3.24 9.16
N VAL A 20 28.75 3.19 8.11
CA VAL A 20 28.35 3.59 6.75
C VAL A 20 27.25 2.66 6.21
N THR A 21 27.44 1.35 6.35
CA THR A 21 26.47 0.36 5.86
C THR A 21 25.15 0.46 6.62
N GLY A 22 25.18 0.56 7.95
CA GLY A 22 24.00 0.72 8.80
C GLY A 22 23.27 2.04 8.54
N GLY A 23 24.00 3.13 8.34
CA GLY A 23 23.43 4.43 7.96
C GLY A 23 22.73 4.40 6.60
N LEU A 24 23.37 3.81 5.58
CA LEU A 24 22.77 3.65 4.26
C LEU A 24 21.53 2.74 4.31
N PHE A 25 21.62 1.61 5.01
CA PHE A 25 20.47 0.73 5.24
C PHE A 25 19.34 1.47 5.97
N TYR A 26 19.65 2.29 6.98
CA TYR A 26 18.64 3.07 7.69
C TYR A 26 17.91 4.05 6.77
N VAL A 27 18.63 4.77 5.91
CA VAL A 27 18.01 5.69 4.94
C VAL A 27 17.12 4.93 3.96
N ILE A 28 17.61 3.83 3.38
CA ILE A 28 16.84 3.02 2.44
C ILE A 28 15.58 2.44 3.10
N PHE A 29 15.71 1.89 4.31
CA PHE A 29 14.56 1.39 5.07
C PHE A 29 13.58 2.53 5.37
N LYS A 30 14.05 3.66 5.86
CA LYS A 30 13.19 4.82 6.14
C LYS A 30 12.45 5.28 4.89
N GLU A 31 13.14 5.34 3.75
CA GLU A 31 12.55 5.78 2.49
C GLU A 31 11.54 4.77 1.96
N LEU A 32 11.87 3.46 2.00
CA LEU A 32 10.95 2.36 1.65
C LEU A 32 9.73 2.27 2.58
N PHE A 33 9.87 2.59 3.86
CA PHE A 33 8.75 2.60 4.81
C PHE A 33 7.94 3.90 4.79
N SER A 34 8.54 5.02 4.36
CA SER A 34 7.82 6.29 4.11
C SER A 34 7.08 6.27 2.77
N SER A 35 7.65 5.60 1.77
CA SER A 35 6.99 5.21 0.54
C SER A 35 6.04 4.05 0.87
N SER A 36 4.86 4.35 1.41
CA SER A 36 3.80 3.33 1.47
C SER A 36 3.46 2.91 0.05
N SER A 37 4.10 1.83 -0.39
CA SER A 37 4.01 1.34 -1.75
C SER A 37 2.53 1.13 -2.12
N PRO A 38 2.10 1.52 -3.33
CA PRO A 38 0.74 1.28 -3.80
C PRO A 38 0.29 -0.18 -3.59
N SER A 39 1.20 -1.14 -3.72
CA SER A 39 0.93 -2.56 -3.51
C SER A 39 0.56 -2.91 -2.07
N LYS A 40 1.16 -2.22 -1.08
CA LYS A 40 0.86 -2.45 0.33
C LYS A 40 -0.53 -1.90 0.67
N ILE A 41 -0.81 -0.67 0.23
CA ILE A 41 -2.12 -0.03 0.42
C ILE A 41 -3.22 -0.85 -0.28
N TYR A 42 -2.95 -1.38 -1.48
CA TYR A 42 -3.84 -2.31 -2.16
C TYR A 42 -4.11 -3.57 -1.34
N GLY A 43 -3.07 -4.20 -0.78
CA GLY A 43 -3.22 -5.39 0.05
C GLY A 43 -4.10 -5.12 1.27
N ASP A 44 -3.78 -4.06 2.02
CA ASP A 44 -4.51 -3.66 3.22
C ASP A 44 -5.99 -3.32 2.89
N ALA A 45 -6.24 -2.60 1.79
CA ALA A 45 -7.59 -2.26 1.37
C ALA A 45 -8.39 -3.48 0.91
N LEU A 46 -7.76 -4.42 0.18
CA LEU A 46 -8.41 -5.66 -0.25
C LEU A 46 -8.76 -6.55 0.93
N GLU A 47 -7.90 -6.61 1.95
CA GLU A 47 -8.19 -7.34 3.19
C GLU A 47 -9.37 -6.72 3.95
N LYS A 48 -9.43 -5.39 4.05
CA LYS A 48 -10.60 -4.67 4.60
C LYS A 48 -11.88 -4.95 3.82
N CYS A 49 -11.81 -5.04 2.48
CA CYS A 49 -12.95 -5.44 1.67
C CYS A 49 -13.40 -6.88 1.98
N ARG A 50 -12.46 -7.79 2.22
CA ARG A 50 -12.74 -9.20 2.52
C ARG A 50 -13.33 -9.43 3.91
N SER A 51 -13.08 -8.55 4.85
CA SER A 51 -13.62 -8.65 6.21
C SER A 51 -14.93 -7.87 6.41
N HIS A 52 -15.31 -6.99 5.49
CA HIS A 52 -16.49 -6.16 5.63
C HIS A 52 -17.80 -6.93 5.36
N PRO A 53 -18.75 -6.99 6.31
CA PRO A 53 -19.94 -7.85 6.19
C PRO A 53 -20.84 -7.48 5.01
N GLU A 54 -20.95 -6.19 4.66
CA GLU A 54 -21.74 -5.78 3.50
C GLU A 54 -21.12 -6.20 2.16
N ILE A 55 -19.78 -6.24 2.09
CA ILE A 55 -19.07 -6.67 0.88
C ILE A 55 -19.19 -8.18 0.74
N ILE A 56 -19.02 -8.93 1.83
CA ILE A 56 -19.23 -10.38 1.86
C ILE A 56 -20.67 -10.71 1.44
N GLY A 57 -21.67 -9.96 1.93
CA GLY A 57 -23.06 -10.17 1.56
C GLY A 57 -23.35 -9.95 0.06
N VAL A 58 -22.57 -9.11 -0.63
CA VAL A 58 -22.70 -8.91 -2.08
C VAL A 58 -21.88 -9.95 -2.84
N PHE A 59 -20.56 -9.98 -2.61
CA PHE A 59 -19.60 -10.70 -3.43
C PHE A 59 -19.35 -12.15 -2.98
N GLY A 60 -19.81 -12.53 -1.79
CA GLY A 60 -19.56 -13.83 -1.16
C GLY A 60 -18.21 -13.90 -0.44
N ASP A 61 -17.88 -15.11 0.04
CA ASP A 61 -16.69 -15.34 0.88
C ASP A 61 -15.36 -15.28 0.11
N SER A 62 -15.38 -15.49 -1.21
CA SER A 62 -14.18 -15.48 -2.04
C SER A 62 -14.12 -14.26 -2.93
N ILE A 63 -13.39 -13.24 -2.49
CA ILE A 63 -13.23 -11.99 -3.23
C ILE A 63 -11.84 -11.94 -3.87
N LYS A 64 -11.81 -11.87 -5.19
CA LYS A 64 -10.59 -11.69 -5.99
C LYS A 64 -10.39 -10.22 -6.29
N GLY A 65 -9.22 -9.67 -5.95
CA GLY A 65 -8.82 -8.33 -6.37
C GLY A 65 -7.91 -8.39 -7.61
N TYR A 66 -8.09 -7.45 -8.54
CA TYR A 66 -7.20 -7.28 -9.69
C TYR A 66 -7.05 -5.80 -10.06
N GLY A 67 -5.91 -5.49 -10.68
CA GLY A 67 -5.60 -4.14 -11.14
C GLY A 67 -6.29 -3.79 -12.46
N GLU A 68 -5.92 -2.63 -13.00
CA GLU A 68 -6.43 -2.13 -14.27
C GLU A 68 -6.02 -3.06 -15.43
N ALA A 69 -6.99 -3.34 -16.31
CA ALA A 69 -6.75 -4.15 -17.49
C ALA A 69 -5.94 -3.32 -18.50
N THR A 70 -4.71 -3.74 -18.76
CA THR A 70 -3.93 -3.21 -19.89
C THR A 70 -4.62 -3.55 -21.22
N ARG A 71 -4.30 -2.81 -22.29
CA ARG A 71 -4.79 -3.05 -23.66
C ARG A 71 -4.55 -4.48 -24.18
N ARG A 72 -3.65 -5.25 -23.53
CA ARG A 72 -3.33 -6.66 -23.81
C ARG A 72 -3.95 -7.65 -22.81
N GLY A 73 -4.87 -7.20 -21.95
CA GLY A 73 -5.58 -8.06 -20.99
C GLY A 73 -4.82 -8.42 -19.71
N ARG A 74 -3.59 -7.92 -19.50
CA ARG A 74 -2.88 -8.10 -18.21
C ARG A 74 -3.51 -7.20 -17.16
N ARG A 75 -3.89 -7.75 -16.00
CA ARG A 75 -4.55 -7.06 -14.87
C ARG A 75 -3.62 -6.88 -13.65
N GLN A 76 -2.32 -6.77 -13.89
CA GLN A 76 -1.30 -6.77 -12.82
C GLN A 76 -1.01 -5.38 -12.22
N HIS A 77 -1.43 -4.30 -12.86
CA HIS A 77 -1.09 -2.95 -12.41
C HIS A 77 -2.26 -2.29 -11.69
N VAL A 78 -2.08 -1.91 -10.43
CA VAL A 78 -3.08 -1.12 -9.69
C VAL A 78 -2.96 0.34 -10.13
N SER A 79 -4.07 0.90 -10.59
CA SER A 79 -4.14 2.30 -11.01
C SER A 79 -3.96 3.15 -9.76
N HIS A 80 -2.90 3.97 -9.72
CA HIS A 80 -2.62 4.84 -8.59
C HIS A 80 -2.21 6.23 -9.08
N ILE A 81 -2.59 7.25 -8.32
CA ILE A 81 -2.23 8.64 -8.57
C ILE A 81 -1.77 9.24 -7.25
N GLU A 82 -0.52 9.69 -7.23
CA GLU A 82 0.04 10.48 -6.14
C GLU A 82 -0.14 11.97 -6.46
N TYR A 83 -0.58 12.75 -5.47
CA TYR A 83 -0.73 14.20 -5.60
C TYR A 83 -0.50 14.88 -4.26
N VAL A 84 -0.10 16.15 -4.29
CA VAL A 84 0.10 16.94 -3.07
C VAL A 84 -1.11 17.84 -2.89
N LYS A 85 -1.70 17.82 -1.70
CA LYS A 85 -2.80 18.71 -1.32
C LYS A 85 -2.51 19.27 0.08
N ASP A 86 -2.62 20.59 0.22
CA ASP A 86 -2.40 21.29 1.50
C ASP A 86 -1.01 21.00 2.13
N GLY A 87 -0.01 20.74 1.28
CA GLY A 87 1.35 20.37 1.72
C GLY A 87 1.53 18.91 2.12
N LEU A 88 0.46 18.11 2.13
CA LEU A 88 0.49 16.67 2.42
C LEU A 88 0.48 15.85 1.13
N LYS A 89 1.20 14.72 1.12
CA LYS A 89 1.08 13.77 0.02
C LYS A 89 -0.20 12.95 0.19
N HIS A 90 -0.97 12.87 -0.87
CA HIS A 90 -2.11 11.99 -1.00
C HIS A 90 -1.83 10.96 -2.07
N MET A 91 -2.39 9.77 -1.89
CA MET A 91 -2.37 8.73 -2.91
C MET A 91 -3.78 8.18 -3.08
N ARG A 92 -4.24 8.15 -4.32
CA ARG A 92 -5.48 7.50 -4.71
C ARG A 92 -5.16 6.20 -5.41
N LEU A 93 -5.82 5.12 -5.03
CA LEU A 93 -5.74 3.85 -5.70
C LEU A 93 -7.12 3.44 -6.21
N LYS A 94 -7.14 2.85 -7.39
CA LYS A 94 -8.31 2.25 -8.01
C LYS A 94 -7.95 0.84 -8.45
N PHE A 95 -8.75 -0.12 -8.00
CA PHE A 95 -8.66 -1.52 -8.40
C PHE A 95 -10.05 -2.13 -8.48
N TYR A 96 -10.13 -3.36 -8.98
CA TYR A 96 -11.39 -4.05 -9.22
C TYR A 96 -11.45 -5.30 -8.34
N ILE A 97 -12.67 -5.64 -7.92
CA ILE A 97 -12.96 -6.86 -7.19
C ILE A 97 -14.02 -7.69 -7.91
N GLU A 98 -13.92 -9.00 -7.75
CA GLU A 98 -14.87 -9.97 -8.29
C GLU A 98 -15.19 -11.01 -7.22
N GLY A 99 -16.48 -11.30 -7.11
CA GLY A 99 -17.01 -12.25 -6.13
C GLY A 99 -16.95 -13.70 -6.58
N THR A 100 -17.46 -14.59 -5.73
CA THR A 100 -17.58 -16.02 -6.00
C THR A 100 -18.58 -16.30 -7.13
N GLU A 101 -19.68 -15.55 -7.15
CA GLU A 101 -20.69 -15.67 -8.21
C GLU A 101 -20.23 -14.97 -9.49
N SER A 102 -20.34 -15.67 -10.61
CA SER A 102 -20.02 -15.14 -11.93
C SER A 102 -20.87 -13.90 -12.23
N GLY A 103 -20.19 -12.79 -12.53
CA GLY A 103 -20.84 -11.52 -12.88
C GLY A 103 -21.00 -10.53 -11.73
N LYS A 104 -20.58 -10.86 -10.51
CA LYS A 104 -20.49 -9.90 -9.40
C LYS A 104 -19.16 -9.16 -9.42
N GLN A 105 -19.16 -7.96 -9.99
CA GLN A 105 -17.98 -7.11 -10.14
C GLN A 105 -18.18 -5.77 -9.43
N GLY A 106 -17.09 -5.23 -8.91
CA GLY A 106 -17.08 -3.94 -8.27
C GLY A 106 -15.75 -3.21 -8.46
N THR A 107 -15.81 -1.90 -8.38
CA THR A 107 -14.63 -1.03 -8.40
C THR A 107 -14.38 -0.50 -7.00
N VAL A 108 -13.16 -0.68 -6.50
CA VAL A 108 -12.74 -0.16 -5.20
C VAL A 108 -11.94 1.12 -5.40
N HIS A 109 -12.34 2.14 -4.66
CA HIS A 109 -11.68 3.43 -4.60
C HIS A 109 -11.10 3.64 -3.21
N VAL A 110 -9.79 3.87 -3.15
CA VAL A 110 -9.04 4.11 -1.91
C VAL A 110 -8.36 5.47 -2.02
N GLU A 111 -8.46 6.26 -0.97
CA GLU A 111 -7.59 7.42 -0.80
C GLU A 111 -6.88 7.34 0.54
N VAL A 112 -5.57 7.55 0.50
CA VAL A 112 -4.73 7.69 1.69
C VAL A 112 -4.09 9.07 1.71
N LYS A 113 -3.83 9.58 2.92
CA LYS A 113 -3.13 10.85 3.17
C LYS A 113 -1.90 10.59 4.03
N GLU A 114 -0.82 11.28 3.77
CA GLU A 114 0.37 11.27 4.63
C GLU A 114 0.07 12.01 5.93
N ASN A 115 0.33 11.34 7.06
CA ASN A 115 0.29 11.95 8.38
C ASN A 115 1.66 12.56 8.69
N LEU A 116 1.70 13.86 9.01
CA LEU A 116 2.94 14.60 9.34
C LEU A 116 3.62 14.13 10.62
N GLU A 117 2.85 13.62 11.59
CA GLU A 117 3.36 13.19 12.90
C GLU A 117 4.08 11.84 12.80
N THR A 118 3.56 10.94 11.97
CA THR A 118 4.07 9.56 11.85
C THR A 118 4.84 9.30 10.56
N GLY A 119 4.71 10.17 9.55
CA GLY A 119 5.25 9.98 8.20
C GLY A 119 4.65 8.78 7.46
N ARG A 120 3.49 8.27 7.91
CA ARG A 120 2.80 7.12 7.33
C ARG A 120 1.57 7.56 6.56
N PHE A 121 1.19 6.76 5.57
CA PHE A 121 -0.08 6.95 4.89
C PHE A 121 -1.22 6.38 5.73
N GLU A 122 -2.20 7.22 6.03
CA GLU A 122 -3.44 6.87 6.72
C GLU A 122 -4.59 6.81 5.72
N VAL A 123 -5.47 5.83 5.91
CA VAL A 123 -6.66 5.68 5.09
C VAL A 123 -7.62 6.82 5.38
N ARG A 124 -7.90 7.60 4.33
CA ARG A 124 -8.90 8.66 4.37
C ARG A 124 -10.28 8.09 4.07
N TYR A 125 -10.40 7.30 3.02
CA TYR A 125 -11.63 6.58 2.73
C TYR A 125 -11.37 5.34 1.89
N ILE A 126 -12.26 4.34 2.03
CA ILE A 126 -12.37 3.16 1.18
C ILE A 126 -13.84 2.97 0.87
N PHE A 127 -14.20 2.97 -0.42
CA PHE A 127 -15.53 2.59 -0.85
C PHE A 127 -15.48 1.69 -2.08
N VAL A 128 -16.55 0.92 -2.25
CA VAL A 128 -16.72 -0.04 -3.31
C VAL A 128 -17.98 0.28 -4.08
N ASP A 129 -17.83 0.58 -5.37
CA ASP A 129 -18.94 0.70 -6.30
C ASP A 129 -19.27 -0.68 -6.86
N VAL A 130 -20.46 -1.20 -6.52
CA VAL A 130 -20.97 -2.46 -7.05
C VAL A 130 -21.52 -2.19 -8.45
N GLU A 131 -20.93 -2.81 -9.47
CA GLU A 131 -21.33 -2.62 -10.86
C GLU A 131 -22.56 -3.47 -11.22
N THR A 132 -22.71 -4.59 -10.53
CA THR A 132 -23.82 -5.54 -10.67
C THR A 132 -25.10 -5.00 -10.03
N TYR A 133 -26.24 -5.30 -10.63
CA TYR A 133 -27.54 -4.83 -10.13
C TYR A 133 -27.91 -5.49 -8.79
N PRO A 134 -28.44 -4.74 -7.79
CA PRO A 134 -28.63 -3.28 -7.81
C PRO A 134 -27.30 -2.53 -7.58
N ARG A 135 -27.04 -1.54 -8.45
CA ARG A 135 -25.85 -0.69 -8.34
C ARG A 135 -25.92 0.13 -7.06
N ARG A 136 -24.90 -0.01 -6.22
CA ARG A 136 -24.79 0.73 -4.97
C ARG A 136 -23.32 0.92 -4.59
N THR A 137 -23.05 1.99 -3.85
CA THR A 137 -21.75 2.25 -3.25
C THR A 137 -21.77 1.77 -1.81
N ILE A 138 -20.81 0.94 -1.43
CA ILE A 138 -20.62 0.47 -0.06
C ILE A 138 -19.39 1.18 0.50
N VAL A 139 -19.57 1.92 1.58
CA VAL A 139 -18.48 2.63 2.26
C VAL A 139 -17.94 1.71 3.36
N ILE A 140 -16.66 1.34 3.25
CA ILE A 140 -15.98 0.48 4.22
C ILE A 140 -15.38 1.33 5.34
N GLU A 141 -14.77 2.45 4.96
CA GLU A 141 -14.12 3.37 5.89
C GLU A 141 -14.26 4.79 5.35
N ASP A 142 -14.66 5.71 6.21
CA ASP A 142 -14.76 7.14 5.89
C ASP A 142 -14.24 7.95 7.08
N ASN A 143 -13.00 8.44 6.95
CA ASN A 143 -12.31 9.31 7.90
C ASN A 143 -12.14 10.71 7.31
N ARG A 144 -13.13 11.16 6.51
CA ARG A 144 -13.13 12.48 5.87
C ARG A 144 -13.17 13.65 6.84
#